data_AF-A0A842WR72-F1
#
_entry.id   AF-A0A842WR72-F1
#
_cell.length_a   1.000
_cell.length_b   1.000
_cell.length_c   1.000
_cell.angle_alpha   90.00
_cell.angle_beta   90.00
_cell.angle_gamma   90.00
#
_symmetry.space_group_name_H-M   'P 1'
#
loop_
_entity.id
_entity.type
_entity.pdbx_description
1 polymer ?
#
loop_
_entity_poly.entity_id
_entity_poly.type
_entity_poly.pdbx_seq_one_letter_code
_entity_poly.pdbx_strand_id
1 'polypeptide(L)'
;MTEYYLDIETLGVNPERNKLITIQYQQLDTKTGKPTGPLTILKEWESSEKEMLRDFLDIINPDNAWDFIPVGYNLRFELYFLQARLRKILKLDLSDEWLYYDLPRIDVKSTIVMMNKGQFKGSSLEWFTKSELHDSQVSIWYARKEYHMIEEYIKDAANRFLHAYQYLKIQLPILHEGYSPSI
;
A
#
# COMPACT_ATOMS: atom_id res chain seq x y z
N MET A 1 11.11 -14.88 0.61
CA MET A 1 9.89 -14.07 0.76
C MET A 1 10.27 -12.72 1.29
N THR A 2 9.73 -11.66 0.71
CA THR A 2 10.10 -10.30 1.07
C THR A 2 8.85 -9.45 1.20
N GLU A 3 8.66 -8.85 2.37
CA GLU A 3 7.56 -7.94 2.64
C GLU A 3 7.92 -6.53 2.13
N TYR A 4 6.97 -5.87 1.48
CA TYR A 4 7.10 -4.50 1.03
C TYR A 4 5.89 -3.69 1.48
N TYR A 5 6.13 -2.58 2.18
CA TYR A 5 5.12 -1.53 2.23
C TYR A 5 4.76 -1.15 0.79
N LEU A 6 3.47 -1.04 0.47
CA LEU A 6 2.97 -0.60 -0.82
C LEU A 6 1.82 0.39 -0.62
N ASP A 7 1.87 1.48 -1.35
CA ASP A 7 0.81 2.47 -1.44
C ASP A 7 0.91 3.25 -2.77
N ILE A 8 -0.16 3.95 -3.16
CA ILE A 8 -0.21 4.73 -4.40
C ILE A 8 -0.91 6.07 -4.21
N GLU A 9 -0.52 7.08 -5.01
CA GLU A 9 -1.32 8.30 -5.14
C GLU A 9 -1.97 8.39 -6.52
N THR A 10 -3.22 8.86 -6.54
CA THR A 10 -4.03 8.97 -7.76
C THR A 10 -4.77 10.30 -7.80
N LEU A 11 -5.17 10.74 -9.01
CA LEU A 11 -6.02 11.93 -9.18
C LEU A 11 -7.52 11.64 -9.00
N GLY A 12 -7.86 10.56 -8.30
CA GLY A 12 -9.23 10.11 -8.06
C GLY A 12 -9.36 8.60 -8.15
N VAL A 13 -10.48 8.07 -7.67
CA VAL A 13 -10.65 6.64 -7.37
C VAL A 13 -10.95 5.74 -8.56
N ASN A 14 -11.21 6.28 -9.75
CA ASN A 14 -11.58 5.49 -10.92
C ASN A 14 -10.37 5.33 -11.85
N PRO A 15 -9.74 4.14 -11.94
CA PRO A 15 -8.55 3.95 -12.78
C PRO A 15 -8.81 4.10 -14.28
N GLU A 16 -10.07 4.06 -14.73
CA GLU A 16 -10.39 4.36 -16.13
C GLU A 16 -10.35 5.84 -16.45
N ARG A 17 -10.57 6.71 -15.47
CA ARG A 17 -10.70 8.17 -15.68
C ARG A 17 -9.57 8.95 -15.05
N ASN A 18 -9.03 8.43 -13.96
CA ASN A 18 -8.01 9.08 -13.14
C ASN A 18 -6.63 8.51 -13.44
N LYS A 19 -5.62 9.33 -13.15
CA LYS A 19 -4.21 9.03 -13.36
C LYS A 19 -3.60 8.43 -12.10
N LEU A 20 -2.73 7.44 -12.25
CA LEU A 20 -1.78 7.05 -11.21
C LEU A 20 -0.60 8.03 -11.26
N ILE A 21 -0.27 8.66 -10.13
CA ILE A 21 0.77 9.70 -10.09
C ILE A 21 2.02 9.28 -9.34
N THR A 22 1.88 8.42 -8.33
CA THR A 22 3.02 7.80 -7.66
C THR A 22 2.76 6.33 -7.34
N ILE A 23 3.85 5.57 -7.25
CA ILE A 23 3.89 4.26 -6.61
C ILE A 23 4.98 4.34 -5.56
N GLN A 24 4.64 4.07 -4.31
CA GLN A 24 5.60 4.09 -3.22
C GLN A 24 5.73 2.70 -2.60
N TYR A 25 6.98 2.27 -2.39
CA TYR A 25 7.26 0.99 -1.76
C TYR A 25 8.55 1.00 -0.96
N GLN A 26 8.61 0.15 0.07
CA GLN A 26 9.77 0.03 0.95
C GLN A 26 9.90 -1.39 1.48
N GLN A 27 11.07 -1.99 1.32
CA GLN A 27 11.35 -3.33 1.82
C GLN A 27 11.33 -3.36 3.35
N LEU A 28 10.63 -4.35 3.92
CA LEU A 28 10.44 -4.53 5.35
C LEU A 28 11.10 -5.82 5.83
N ASP A 29 11.64 -5.77 7.04
CA ASP A 29 12.04 -6.97 7.78
C ASP A 29 10.77 -7.74 8.17
N THR A 30 10.71 -9.02 7.76
CA THR A 30 9.49 -9.83 7.89
C THR A 30 9.11 -10.14 9.34
N LYS A 31 10.03 -10.01 10.29
CA LYS A 31 9.77 -10.28 11.72
C LYS A 31 9.31 -9.02 12.45
N THR A 32 9.94 -7.89 12.18
CA THR A 32 9.76 -6.66 12.95
C THR A 32 8.89 -5.63 12.24
N GLY A 33 8.71 -5.73 10.92
CA GLY A 33 8.06 -4.71 10.10
C GLY A 33 8.89 -3.42 9.93
N LYS A 34 10.15 -3.42 10.38
CA LYS A 34 11.05 -2.27 10.22
C LYS A 34 11.53 -2.15 8.78
N PRO A 35 11.69 -0.93 8.25
CA PRO A 35 12.33 -0.73 6.96
C PRO A 35 13.76 -1.28 6.93
N THR A 36 14.12 -1.93 5.82
CA THR A 36 15.48 -2.45 5.56
C THR A 36 16.24 -1.61 4.53
N GLY A 37 15.57 -0.65 3.90
CA GLY A 37 16.12 0.29 2.94
C GLY A 37 15.32 1.59 2.89
N PRO A 38 15.68 2.54 2.01
CA PRO A 38 14.94 3.79 1.85
C PRO A 38 13.55 3.57 1.24
N LEU A 39 12.62 4.49 1.52
CA LEU A 39 11.34 4.55 0.83
C LEU A 39 11.60 4.94 -0.63
N THR A 40 11.16 4.09 -1.55
CA THR A 40 11.19 4.41 -2.98
C THR A 40 9.86 5.03 -3.36
N ILE A 41 9.90 6.15 -4.09
CA ILE A 41 8.72 6.83 -4.62
C ILE A 41 8.95 6.99 -6.12
N LEU A 42 8.30 6.15 -6.92
CA LEU A 42 8.23 6.32 -8.36
C LEU A 42 7.23 7.44 -8.65
N LYS A 43 7.60 8.35 -9.55
CA LYS A 43 6.87 9.61 -9.78
C LYS A 43 6.64 9.79 -11.26
N GLU A 44 5.39 9.90 -11.66
CA GLU A 44 5.07 10.03 -13.08
C GLU A 44 5.58 11.35 -13.69
N TRP A 45 5.72 12.40 -12.89
CA TRP A 45 6.21 13.71 -13.34
C TRP A 45 7.73 13.77 -13.54
N GLU A 46 8.47 12.76 -13.11
CA GLU A 46 9.92 12.63 -13.41
C GLU A 46 10.19 11.76 -14.65
N SER A 47 9.21 10.97 -15.07
CA SER A 47 9.30 10.12 -16.26
C SER A 47 7.98 10.15 -17.04
N SER A 48 7.13 9.14 -16.82
CA SER A 48 5.74 9.09 -17.24
C SER A 48 5.04 7.99 -16.45
N GLU A 49 3.72 7.99 -16.44
CA GLU A 49 2.95 6.89 -15.86
C GLU A 49 3.29 5.53 -16.49
N LYS A 50 3.64 5.53 -17.79
CA LYS A 50 4.04 4.32 -18.52
C LYS A 50 5.36 3.75 -18.03
N GLU A 51 6.38 4.59 -17.86
CA GLU A 51 7.69 4.16 -17.38
C GLU A 51 7.62 3.76 -15.90
N MET A 52 6.92 4.53 -15.07
CA MET A 52 6.68 4.18 -13.67
C MET A 52 6.03 2.79 -13.50
N LEU A 53 5.06 2.44 -14.35
CA LEU A 53 4.45 1.10 -14.32
C LEU A 53 5.42 0.00 -14.77
N ARG A 54 6.31 0.28 -15.72
CA ARG A 54 7.34 -0.67 -16.15
C ARG A 54 8.37 -0.91 -15.06
N ASP A 55 8.88 0.16 -14.47
CA ASP A 55 9.81 0.11 -13.35
C ASP A 55 9.20 -0.69 -12.19
N PHE A 56 7.91 -0.51 -11.91
CA PHE A 56 7.24 -1.28 -10.87
C PHE A 56 7.02 -2.76 -11.22
N LEU A 57 6.82 -3.11 -12.49
CA LEU A 57 6.70 -4.51 -12.92
C LEU A 57 7.98 -5.32 -12.64
N ASP A 58 9.15 -4.69 -12.81
CA ASP A 58 10.44 -5.32 -12.51
C ASP A 58 10.60 -5.60 -11.00
N ILE A 59 9.90 -4.84 -10.15
CA ILE A 59 9.94 -4.96 -8.70
C ILE A 59 8.92 -5.98 -8.19
N ILE A 60 7.68 -5.94 -8.69
CA ILE A 60 6.63 -6.87 -8.24
C ILE A 60 6.86 -8.30 -8.74
N ASN A 61 7.69 -8.46 -9.79
CA ASN A 61 8.09 -9.73 -10.39
C ASN A 61 6.91 -10.74 -10.55
N PRO A 62 6.06 -10.56 -11.57
CA PRO A 62 4.91 -11.44 -11.78
C PRO A 62 5.25 -12.93 -11.90
N ASP A 63 6.47 -13.26 -12.32
CA ASP A 63 6.95 -14.64 -12.48
C ASP A 63 7.18 -15.34 -11.12
N ASN A 64 7.31 -14.59 -10.03
CA ASN A 64 7.44 -15.13 -8.67
C ASN A 64 6.79 -14.22 -7.63
N ALA A 65 5.52 -14.51 -7.32
CA ALA A 65 4.71 -13.73 -6.38
C ALA A 65 5.27 -13.64 -4.95
N TRP A 66 6.23 -14.50 -4.57
CA TRP A 66 6.85 -14.46 -3.24
C TRP A 66 8.01 -13.46 -3.13
N ASP A 67 8.48 -12.91 -4.25
CA ASP A 67 9.53 -11.90 -4.27
C ASP A 67 9.02 -10.53 -3.81
N PHE A 68 7.72 -10.27 -3.94
CA PHE A 68 7.07 -9.04 -3.51
C PHE A 68 5.75 -9.33 -2.80
N ILE A 69 5.77 -9.37 -1.47
CA ILE A 69 4.56 -9.48 -0.65
C ILE A 69 4.11 -8.06 -0.27
N PRO A 70 3.06 -7.50 -0.91
CA PRO A 70 2.56 -6.18 -0.53
C PRO A 70 1.97 -6.21 0.88
N VAL A 71 2.32 -5.17 1.62
CA VAL A 71 1.88 -4.85 2.97
C VAL A 71 1.30 -3.45 2.94
N GLY A 72 0.04 -3.30 3.33
CA GLY A 72 -0.65 -2.01 3.21
C GLY A 72 -1.98 -2.00 3.93
N TYR A 73 -2.69 -0.89 3.81
CA TYR A 73 -4.05 -0.72 4.32
C TYR A 73 -5.00 -0.62 3.14
N ASN A 74 -5.96 -1.55 3.05
CA ASN A 74 -6.92 -1.61 1.95
C ASN A 74 -6.30 -1.91 0.57
N LEU A 75 -5.26 -2.75 0.52
CA LEU A 75 -4.47 -3.14 -0.68
C LEU A 75 -5.30 -3.52 -1.91
N ARG A 76 -6.57 -3.91 -1.70
CA ARG A 76 -7.52 -4.10 -2.81
C ARG A 76 -7.60 -2.86 -3.72
N PHE A 77 -7.55 -1.65 -3.18
CA PHE A 77 -7.59 -0.43 -3.98
C PHE A 77 -6.32 -0.30 -4.84
N GLU A 78 -5.15 -0.40 -4.21
CA GLU A 78 -3.83 -0.29 -4.87
C GLU A 78 -3.71 -1.31 -6.00
N LEU A 79 -3.96 -2.59 -5.69
CA LEU A 79 -3.83 -3.69 -6.64
C LEU A 79 -4.82 -3.59 -7.80
N TYR A 80 -6.08 -3.23 -7.53
CA TYR A 80 -7.09 -3.02 -8.58
C TYR A 80 -6.70 -1.85 -9.50
N PHE A 81 -6.25 -0.73 -8.91
CA PHE A 81 -5.87 0.45 -9.67
C PHE A 81 -4.67 0.13 -10.56
N LEU A 82 -3.62 -0.48 -10.00
CA LEU A 82 -2.43 -0.90 -10.74
C LEU A 82 -2.78 -1.84 -11.89
N GLN A 83 -3.56 -2.90 -11.65
CA GLN A 83 -4.00 -3.85 -12.68
C GLN A 83 -4.73 -3.14 -13.83
N ALA A 84 -5.69 -2.26 -13.51
CA ALA A 84 -6.43 -1.50 -14.51
C ALA A 84 -5.51 -0.57 -15.33
N ARG A 85 -4.54 0.09 -14.70
CA ARG A 85 -3.58 0.96 -15.41
C ARG A 85 -2.60 0.16 -16.27
N LEU A 86 -2.11 -0.99 -15.80
CA LEU A 86 -1.29 -1.91 -16.59
C LEU A 86 -2.01 -2.38 -17.86
N ARG A 87 -3.26 -2.83 -17.73
CA ARG A 87 -4.10 -3.23 -18.88
C ARG A 87 -4.29 -2.08 -19.86
N LYS A 88 -4.58 -0.89 -19.33
CA LYS A 88 -4.89 0.29 -20.15
C LYS A 88 -3.68 0.83 -20.91
N ILE A 89 -2.55 0.99 -20.21
CA ILE A 89 -1.36 1.72 -20.69
C ILE A 89 -0.34 0.79 -21.34
N LEU A 90 -0.05 -0.35 -20.70
CA LEU A 90 0.96 -1.30 -21.15
C LEU A 90 0.39 -2.43 -22.00
N LYS A 91 -0.94 -2.57 -22.06
CA LYS A 91 -1.61 -3.73 -22.68
C LYS A 91 -1.15 -5.05 -22.05
N LEU A 92 -0.76 -4.98 -20.77
CA LEU A 92 -0.34 -6.12 -19.96
C LEU A 92 -1.42 -6.42 -18.94
N ASP A 93 -1.79 -7.69 -18.85
CA ASP A 93 -2.80 -8.17 -17.92
C ASP A 93 -2.13 -9.01 -16.83
N LEU A 94 -2.11 -8.51 -15.60
CA LEU A 94 -1.92 -9.37 -14.43
C LEU A 94 -3.23 -10.11 -14.21
N SER A 95 -3.24 -11.41 -14.46
CA SER A 95 -4.47 -12.20 -14.40
C SER A 95 -5.15 -12.06 -13.04
N ASP A 96 -6.48 -12.14 -13.03
CA ASP A 96 -7.25 -12.13 -11.78
C ASP A 96 -6.86 -13.32 -10.88
N GLU A 97 -6.48 -14.45 -11.49
CA GLU A 97 -5.92 -15.60 -10.79
C GLU A 97 -4.65 -15.22 -10.02
N TRP A 98 -3.66 -14.65 -10.72
CA TRP A 98 -2.41 -14.24 -10.10
C TRP A 98 -2.64 -13.19 -9.01
N LEU A 99 -3.43 -12.15 -9.30
CA LEU A 99 -3.60 -11.02 -8.40
C LEU A 99 -4.41 -11.37 -7.14
N TYR A 100 -5.47 -12.16 -7.27
CA TYR A 100 -6.40 -12.42 -6.16
C TYR A 100 -6.14 -13.74 -5.44
N TYR A 101 -5.53 -14.73 -6.10
CA TYR A 101 -5.27 -16.06 -5.54
C TYR A 101 -3.78 -16.31 -5.28
N ASP A 102 -2.90 -16.04 -6.24
CA ASP A 102 -1.48 -16.42 -6.10
C ASP A 102 -0.65 -15.41 -5.31
N LEU A 103 -0.94 -14.11 -5.46
CA LEU A 103 -0.20 -13.04 -4.81
C LEU A 103 -0.45 -13.02 -3.29
N PRO A 104 0.51 -13.45 -2.45
CA PRO A 104 0.38 -13.29 -1.00
C PRO A 104 0.36 -11.81 -0.64
N ARG A 105 -0.43 -11.42 0.36
CA ARG A 105 -0.54 -10.02 0.80
C ARG A 105 -0.86 -9.92 2.28
N ILE A 106 -0.42 -8.83 2.89
CA ILE A 106 -0.79 -8.45 4.26
C ILE A 106 -1.56 -7.14 4.19
N ASP A 107 -2.88 -7.25 4.08
CA ASP A 107 -3.80 -6.11 4.19
C ASP A 107 -4.26 -5.94 5.64
N VAL A 108 -3.75 -4.90 6.30
CA VAL A 108 -4.00 -4.68 7.73
C VAL A 108 -5.41 -4.16 8.02
N LYS A 109 -6.23 -3.86 7.00
CA LYS A 109 -7.58 -3.34 7.18
C LYS A 109 -8.46 -4.28 8.00
N SER A 110 -8.41 -5.59 7.73
CA SER A 110 -9.19 -6.58 8.48
C SER A 110 -8.76 -6.63 9.94
N THR A 111 -7.45 -6.56 10.21
CA THR A 111 -6.90 -6.46 11.56
C THR A 111 -7.43 -5.23 12.30
N ILE A 112 -7.41 -4.06 11.67
CA ILE A 112 -7.92 -2.81 12.26
C ILE A 112 -9.43 -2.90 12.52
N VAL A 113 -10.21 -3.51 11.61
CA VAL A 113 -11.64 -3.78 11.83
C VAL A 113 -11.85 -4.64 13.07
N MET A 114 -11.06 -5.69 13.26
CA MET A 114 -11.15 -6.54 14.45
C MET A 114 -10.81 -5.77 15.74
N MET A 115 -9.79 -4.90 15.69
CA MET A 115 -9.45 -4.02 16.82
C MET A 115 -10.57 -3.03 17.13
N ASN A 116 -11.33 -2.58 16.13
CA ASN A 116 -12.53 -1.78 16.30
C ASN A 116 -13.79 -2.63 16.56
N LYS A 117 -13.65 -3.69 17.35
CA LYS A 117 -14.77 -4.56 17.77
C LYS A 117 -15.57 -5.14 16.59
N GLY A 118 -14.89 -5.38 15.47
CA GLY A 118 -15.50 -5.91 14.24
C GLY A 118 -16.31 -4.89 13.44
N GLN A 119 -16.28 -3.60 13.78
CA GLN A 119 -17.00 -2.57 13.02
C GLN A 119 -16.18 -2.11 11.83
N PHE A 120 -16.80 -1.98 10.65
CA PHE A 120 -16.15 -1.34 9.49
C PHE A 120 -16.14 0.19 9.60
N LYS A 121 -17.20 0.76 10.17
CA LYS A 121 -17.31 2.21 10.36
C LYS A 121 -16.33 2.63 11.46
N GLY A 122 -15.49 3.62 11.15
CA GLY A 122 -14.47 4.12 12.06
C GLY A 122 -13.18 3.30 12.09
N SER A 123 -13.01 2.32 11.19
CA SER A 123 -11.80 1.47 11.13
C SER A 123 -10.79 1.95 10.11
N SER A 124 -10.52 3.26 10.09
CA SER A 124 -9.50 3.83 9.21
C SER A 124 -8.10 3.71 9.80
N LEU A 125 -7.07 3.87 8.96
CA LEU A 125 -5.70 3.92 9.44
C LEU A 125 -5.50 5.13 10.37
N GLU A 126 -6.10 6.27 10.05
CA GLU A 126 -6.02 7.50 10.86
C GLU A 126 -6.64 7.31 12.25
N TRP A 127 -7.79 6.62 12.33
CA TRP A 127 -8.37 6.23 13.61
C TRP A 127 -7.40 5.37 14.42
N PHE A 128 -6.76 4.39 13.77
CA PHE A 128 -5.83 3.48 14.43
C PHE A 128 -4.56 4.20 14.90
N THR A 129 -3.99 5.07 14.08
CA THR A 129 -2.78 5.84 14.40
C THR A 129 -3.06 7.09 15.25
N LYS A 130 -4.34 7.33 15.60
CA LYS A 130 -4.80 8.54 16.31
C LYS A 130 -4.34 9.83 15.63
N SER A 131 -4.27 9.79 14.30
CA SER A 131 -3.88 10.92 13.49
C SER A 131 -5.13 11.72 13.10
N GLU A 132 -4.99 13.03 12.99
CA GLU A 132 -6.06 13.85 12.44
C GLU A 132 -6.30 13.48 10.96
N LEU A 133 -7.55 13.58 10.52
CA LEU A 133 -7.88 13.45 9.11
C LEU A 133 -7.22 14.61 8.36
N HIS A 134 -6.10 14.34 7.71
CA HIS A 134 -5.57 15.24 6.71
C HIS A 134 -6.42 15.10 5.46
N ASP A 135 -7.21 16.12 5.15
CA ASP A 135 -7.91 16.20 3.86
C ASP A 135 -6.85 16.27 2.77
N SER A 136 -6.56 15.13 2.12
CA SER A 136 -5.45 15.00 1.18
C SER A 136 -5.67 15.96 0.01
N GLN A 137 -4.83 16.99 -0.10
CA GLN A 137 -4.91 17.98 -1.18
C GLN A 137 -4.13 17.54 -2.43
N VAL A 138 -3.84 16.24 -2.55
CA VAL A 138 -2.97 15.65 -3.59
C VAL A 138 -3.36 16.13 -5.00
N SER A 139 -4.65 16.11 -5.34
CA SER A 139 -5.12 16.58 -6.65
C SER A 139 -4.91 18.09 -6.86
N ILE A 140 -5.00 18.90 -5.81
CA ILE A 140 -4.78 20.36 -5.86
C ILE A 140 -3.28 20.66 -5.98
N TRP A 141 -2.44 20.03 -5.15
CA TRP A 141 -0.99 20.16 -5.23
C TRP A 141 -0.48 19.72 -6.60
N TYR A 142 -1.01 18.61 -7.14
CA TYR A 142 -0.67 18.13 -8.47
C TYR A 142 -1.03 19.15 -9.56
N ALA A 143 -2.25 19.72 -9.52
CA ALA A 143 -2.68 20.74 -10.47
C ALA A 143 -1.81 22.00 -10.43
N ARG A 144 -1.28 22.35 -9.25
CA ARG A 144 -0.35 23.48 -9.04
C ARG A 144 1.12 23.13 -9.26
N LYS A 145 1.43 21.86 -9.57
CA LYS A 145 2.80 21.33 -9.67
C LYS A 145 3.61 21.48 -8.38
N GLU A 146 2.92 21.50 -7.24
CA GLU A 146 3.51 21.52 -5.90
C GLU A 146 3.93 20.08 -5.50
N TYR A 147 4.75 19.43 -6.33
CA TYR A 147 5.07 18.00 -6.18
C TYR A 147 5.79 17.67 -4.87
N HIS A 148 6.57 18.61 -4.34
CA HIS A 148 7.23 18.44 -3.03
C HIS A 148 6.22 18.22 -1.89
N MET A 149 5.04 18.86 -1.93
CA MET A 149 3.98 18.66 -0.94
C MET A 149 3.41 17.24 -0.99
N ILE A 150 3.28 16.69 -2.20
CA ILE A 150 2.84 15.30 -2.41
C ILE A 150 3.90 14.34 -1.85
N GLU A 151 5.19 14.59 -2.11
CA GLU A 151 6.27 13.75 -1.58
C GLU A 151 6.35 13.79 -0.04
N GLU A 152 6.17 14.96 0.58
CA GLU A 152 6.12 15.10 2.03
C GLU A 152 4.91 14.36 2.62
N TYR A 153 3.75 14.48 1.99
CA TYR A 153 2.55 13.74 2.38
C TYR A 153 2.76 12.22 2.31
N ILE A 154 3.33 11.72 1.22
CA ILE A 154 3.64 10.28 1.06
C ILE A 154 4.60 9.81 2.15
N LYS A 155 5.66 10.57 2.44
CA LYS A 155 6.62 10.21 3.50
C LYS A 155 5.96 10.13 4.87
N ASP A 156 5.07 11.07 5.18
CA ASP A 156 4.33 11.07 6.45
C ASP A 156 3.32 9.90 6.51
N ALA A 157 2.58 9.65 5.42
CA ALA A 157 1.66 8.51 5.31
C ALA A 157 2.40 7.17 5.50
N ALA A 158 3.54 6.98 4.83
CA ALA A 158 4.39 5.82 4.99
C ALA A 158 4.87 5.65 6.43
N ASN A 159 5.36 6.71 7.07
CA ASN A 159 5.81 6.65 8.46
C ASN A 159 4.69 6.25 9.43
N ARG A 160 3.48 6.82 9.26
CA ARG A 160 2.30 6.45 10.07
C ARG A 160 1.94 4.98 9.88
N PHE A 161 1.91 4.51 8.63
CA PHE A 161 1.63 3.10 8.33
C PHE A 161 2.68 2.17 8.94
N LEU A 162 3.97 2.47 8.76
CA LEU A 162 5.07 1.66 9.28
C LEU A 162 5.05 1.58 10.80
N HIS A 163 4.73 2.68 11.49
CA HIS A 163 4.57 2.69 12.94
C HIS A 163 3.42 1.76 13.36
N ALA A 164 2.26 1.86 12.71
CA ALA A 164 1.12 0.98 12.92
C ALA A 164 1.48 -0.50 12.68
N TYR A 165 2.17 -0.79 11.57
CA TYR A 165 2.52 -2.16 11.19
C TYR A 165 3.51 -2.81 12.16
N GLN A 166 4.54 -2.07 12.57
CA GLN A 166 5.50 -2.53 13.58
C GLN A 166 4.81 -2.83 14.91
N TYR A 167 3.85 -1.99 15.33
CA TYR A 167 3.04 -2.26 16.51
C TYR A 167 2.26 -3.58 16.37
N LEU A 168 1.60 -3.81 15.23
CA LEU A 168 0.86 -5.05 14.97
C LEU A 168 1.76 -6.29 14.97
N LYS A 169 2.95 -6.20 14.36
CA LYS A 169 3.95 -7.29 14.35
C LYS A 169 4.42 -7.69 15.75
N ILE A 170 4.43 -6.75 16.70
CA ILE A 170 4.78 -7.02 18.10
C ILE A 170 3.58 -7.60 18.87
N GLN A 171 2.39 -7.01 18.72
CA GLN A 171 1.26 -7.31 19.60
C GLN A 171 0.47 -8.56 19.18
N LEU A 172 0.34 -8.84 17.88
CA LEU A 172 -0.46 -9.97 17.41
C LEU A 172 0.13 -11.33 17.84
N PRO A 173 1.45 -11.57 17.80
CA PRO A 173 2.03 -12.80 18.33
C PRO A 173 1.75 -12.99 19.83
N ILE A 174 1.84 -11.92 20.64
CA ILE A 174 1.56 -11.96 22.08
C ILE A 174 0.10 -12.35 22.32
N LEU A 175 -0.84 -11.80 21.54
CA LEU A 175 -2.25 -12.17 21.62
C LEU A 175 -2.47 -13.67 21.34
N HIS A 176 -1.74 -14.23 20.36
CA HIS A 176 -1.79 -15.65 20.05
C HIS A 176 -1.17 -16.52 21.16
N GLU A 177 -0.03 -16.13 21.72
CA GLU A 177 0.60 -16.84 22.84
C GLU A 177 -0.30 -16.90 24.08
N GLY A 178 -1.11 -15.85 24.30
CA GLY A 178 -2.12 -15.81 25.35
C GLY A 178 -3.42 -16.55 25.04
N TYR A 179 -3.63 -17.02 23.80
CA TYR A 179 -4.83 -17.73 23.40
C TYR A 179 -4.76 -19.21 23.81
N SER A 180 -5.61 -19.60 24.76
CA SER A 180 -5.84 -20.99 25.11
C SER A 180 -7.29 -21.35 24.77
N PRO A 181 -7.54 -22.22 23.76
CA PRO A 181 -8.90 -22.65 23.46
C PRO A 181 -9.44 -23.47 24.63
N SER A 182 -10.59 -23.07 25.16
CA SER A 182 -11.37 -23.92 26.07
C SER A 182 -12.05 -24.99 25.21
N ILE A 183 -11.54 -26.22 25.25
CA ILE A 183 -12.16 -27.40 24.64
C ILE A 183 -13.36 -27.83 25.48
#